data_AF-A0A3N7IXV5-F1
#
_entry.id   AF-A0A3N7IXV5-F1
#
_cell.length_a   1.000
_cell.length_b   1.000
_cell.length_c   1.000
_cell.angle_alpha   90.00
_cell.angle_beta   90.00
_cell.angle_gamma   90.00
#
_symmetry.space_group_name_H-M   'P 1'
#
loop_
_entity.id
_entity.type
_entity.pdbx_description
1 polymer ?
#
loop_
_entity_poly.entity_id
_entity_poly.type
_entity_poly.pdbx_seq_one_letter_code
_entity_poly.pdbx_strand_id
1 'polypeptide(L)'
;MDLAQGWTPTTTEVDEEPVRVEFRAEGLRHELDACDVRDIAFEWCDPVREFPGWPGKRNYDGHFWMSRSGRSVPFESLVERCCLIELDRMADVVEVASQPMWIRWGGASSMRDLPHGLGSSRGR
;
A
#
# COMPACT_ATOMS: atom_id res chain seq x y z
N MET A 1 6.23 -12.94 17.10
CA MET A 1 5.13 -12.57 16.19
C MET A 1 5.34 -13.44 14.96
N ASP A 2 4.41 -14.33 14.66
CA ASP A 2 4.53 -15.19 13.48
C ASP A 2 4.04 -14.39 12.26
N LEU A 3 4.98 -14.00 11.39
CA LEU A 3 4.72 -13.23 10.17
C LEU A 3 4.44 -14.14 8.97
N ALA A 4 4.65 -15.46 9.08
CA ALA A 4 4.46 -16.44 8.02
C ALA A 4 3.12 -17.17 8.14
N GLN A 5 2.08 -16.48 8.64
CA GLN A 5 0.74 -17.06 8.68
C GLN A 5 0.30 -17.42 7.26
N GLY A 6 0.07 -18.72 7.04
CA GLY A 6 -0.51 -19.22 5.80
C GLY A 6 -1.86 -18.56 5.57
N TRP A 7 -1.89 -17.57 4.66
CA TRP A 7 -3.13 -16.98 4.20
C TRP A 7 -3.91 -18.06 3.43
N THR A 8 -5.05 -18.46 3.98
CA THR A 8 -6.03 -19.29 3.27
C THR A 8 -7.07 -18.36 2.68
N PRO A 9 -7.09 -18.15 1.35
CA PRO A 9 -8.10 -17.29 0.75
C PRO A 9 -9.48 -17.94 0.93
N THR A 10 -10.35 -17.30 1.71
CA THR A 10 -11.79 -17.60 1.68
C THR A 10 -12.36 -16.94 0.43
N THR A 11 -12.69 -17.74 -0.58
CA THR A 11 -13.42 -17.26 -1.77
C THR A 11 -14.87 -17.00 -1.36
N THR A 12 -15.15 -15.77 -0.95
CA THR A 12 -16.52 -15.24 -0.87
C THR A 12 -16.84 -14.62 -2.22
N GLU A 13 -18.08 -14.76 -2.70
CA GLU A 13 -18.56 -14.02 -3.88
C GLU A 13 -18.24 -12.53 -3.72
N VAL A 14 -17.42 -12.01 -4.64
CA VAL A 14 -17.01 -10.60 -4.66
C VAL A 14 -17.96 -9.88 -5.60
N ASP A 15 -18.57 -8.78 -5.14
CA ASP A 15 -19.28 -7.85 -6.01
C ASP A 15 -18.38 -7.48 -7.20
N GLU A 16 -18.87 -7.56 -8.44
CA GLU A 16 -18.09 -7.38 -9.69
C GLU A 16 -17.63 -5.92 -9.92
N GLU A 17 -17.53 -5.11 -8.86
CA GLU A 17 -16.95 -3.78 -8.93
C GLU A 17 -15.45 -3.90 -9.29
N PRO A 18 -15.01 -3.31 -10.41
CA PRO A 18 -13.66 -3.51 -10.89
C PRO A 18 -12.63 -2.97 -9.89
N VAL A 19 -11.86 -3.86 -9.27
CA VAL A 19 -10.73 -3.50 -8.42
C VAL A 19 -9.54 -3.18 -9.32
N ARG A 20 -8.96 -1.99 -9.15
CA ARG A 20 -7.80 -1.53 -9.92
C ARG A 20 -6.57 -1.51 -9.03
N VAL A 21 -5.45 -2.01 -9.54
CA VAL A 21 -4.16 -2.00 -8.85
C VAL A 21 -3.22 -1.08 -9.61
N GLU A 22 -2.74 -0.05 -8.91
CA GLU A 22 -1.72 0.85 -9.40
C GLU A 22 -0.38 0.49 -8.79
N PHE A 23 0.67 0.39 -9.60
CA PHE A 23 2.03 0.13 -9.15
C PHE A 23 3.06 0.86 -10.00
N ARG A 24 4.31 0.89 -9.55
CA ARG A 24 5.43 1.39 -10.33
C ARG A 24 6.43 0.28 -10.61
N ALA A 25 6.82 0.12 -11.87
CA ALA A 25 7.83 -0.82 -12.30
C ALA A 25 8.74 -0.15 -13.33
N GLU A 26 10.05 -0.29 -13.18
CA GLU A 26 11.04 0.32 -14.07
C GLU A 26 10.84 1.85 -14.22
N GLY A 27 10.41 2.52 -13.14
CA GLY A 27 10.10 3.96 -13.15
C GLY A 27 8.80 4.35 -13.86
N LEU A 28 8.07 3.39 -14.44
CA LEU A 28 6.79 3.62 -15.10
C LEU A 28 5.63 3.31 -14.17
N ARG A 29 4.57 4.11 -14.25
CA ARG A 29 3.31 3.87 -13.54
C ARG A 29 2.42 2.96 -14.38
N HIS A 30 1.96 1.88 -13.77
CA HIS A 30 1.01 0.93 -14.34
C HIS A 30 -0.29 0.93 -13.54
N GLU A 31 -1.41 0.69 -14.21
CA GLU A 31 -2.72 0.51 -13.60
C GLU A 31 -3.44 -0.64 -14.32
N LEU A 32 -3.72 -1.72 -13.60
CA LEU A 32 -4.29 -2.96 -14.14
C LEU A 32 -5.50 -3.41 -13.30
N ASP A 33 -6.31 -4.32 -13.84
CA ASP A 33 -7.31 -5.03 -13.04
C ASP A 33 -6.64 -5.93 -12.00
N ALA A 34 -7.25 -6.10 -10.83
CA ALA A 34 -6.73 -7.00 -9.80
C ALA A 34 -6.56 -8.44 -10.30
N CYS A 35 -7.35 -8.89 -11.28
CA CYS A 35 -7.20 -10.20 -11.91
C CYS A 35 -5.91 -10.33 -12.73
N ASP A 36 -5.42 -9.23 -13.29
CA ASP A 36 -4.30 -9.20 -14.25
C ASP A 36 -2.93 -9.03 -13.58
N VAL A 37 -2.88 -8.74 -12.27
CA VAL A 37 -1.61 -8.47 -11.56
C VAL A 37 -0.98 -9.68 -10.87
N ARG A 38 -1.53 -10.89 -11.04
CA ARG A 38 -1.06 -12.10 -10.33
C ARG A 38 0.40 -12.46 -10.62
N ASP A 39 0.87 -12.18 -11.83
CA ASP A 39 2.23 -12.52 -12.26
C ASP A 39 3.23 -11.36 -12.12
N ILE A 40 2.81 -10.24 -11.49
CA ILE A 40 3.67 -9.10 -11.23
C ILE A 40 4.51 -9.36 -9.98
N ALA A 41 5.82 -9.31 -10.14
CA ALA A 41 6.78 -9.47 -9.04
C ALA A 41 6.92 -8.15 -8.26
N PHE A 42 5.93 -7.86 -7.41
CA PHE A 42 5.83 -6.62 -6.63
C PHE A 42 7.00 -6.36 -5.68
N GLU A 43 7.75 -7.39 -5.31
CA GLU A 43 8.98 -7.27 -4.53
C GLU A 43 10.08 -6.46 -5.27
N TRP A 44 9.96 -6.33 -6.60
CA TRP A 44 10.87 -5.53 -7.44
C TRP A 44 10.28 -4.18 -7.84
N CYS A 45 9.01 -3.91 -7.50
CA CYS A 45 8.35 -2.65 -7.82
C CYS A 45 8.95 -1.48 -7.03
N ASP A 46 8.92 -0.30 -7.67
CA ASP A 46 9.27 0.94 -7.00
C ASP A 46 8.15 1.34 -6.03
N PRO A 47 8.47 1.96 -4.89
CA PRO A 47 7.46 2.48 -3.98
C PRO A 47 6.52 3.45 -4.71
N VAL A 48 5.21 3.24 -4.61
CA VAL A 48 4.22 4.12 -5.27
C VAL A 48 4.08 5.48 -4.57
N ARG A 49 4.57 5.58 -3.33
CA ARG A 49 4.53 6.79 -2.52
C ARG A 49 5.94 7.29 -2.25
N GLU A 50 6.12 8.60 -2.35
CA GLU A 50 7.30 9.26 -1.82
C GLU A 50 7.22 9.26 -0.28
N PHE A 51 8.37 9.16 0.39
CA PHE A 51 8.46 9.24 1.85
C PHE A 51 8.83 10.68 2.27
N PRO A 52 7.87 11.62 2.39
CA PRO A 52 8.19 12.98 2.78
C PRO A 52 8.58 13.01 4.27
N GLY A 53 9.82 13.39 4.53
CA GLY A 53 10.32 13.72 5.87
C GLY A 53 10.06 15.19 6.18
N TRP A 54 9.33 15.47 7.26
CA TRP A 54 9.15 16.83 7.79
C TRP A 54 9.75 16.90 9.20
N PRO A 55 10.43 18.00 9.59
CA PRO A 55 10.98 18.15 10.93
C PRO A 55 9.87 18.05 12.00
N GLY A 56 10.07 17.20 13.02
CA GLY A 56 9.11 17.04 14.13
C GLY A 56 8.08 15.90 13.97
N LYS A 57 8.24 15.04 12.96
CA LYS A 57 7.38 13.86 12.79
C LYS A 57 7.56 12.90 13.97
N ARG A 58 6.44 12.49 14.58
CA ARG A 58 6.41 11.57 15.74
C ARG A 58 6.66 10.11 15.37
N ASN A 59 6.69 9.81 14.07
CA ASN A 59 6.88 8.48 13.53
C ASN A 59 8.36 8.31 13.17
N TYR A 60 8.96 7.20 13.61
CA TYR A 60 10.30 6.80 13.18
C TYR A 60 10.22 6.25 11.77
N ASP A 61 10.61 7.06 10.80
CA ASP A 61 10.86 6.62 9.43
C ASP A 61 12.35 6.46 9.16
N GLY A 62 12.67 5.66 8.16
CA GLY A 62 14.05 5.37 7.78
C GLY A 62 14.11 4.26 6.74
N HIS A 63 15.33 3.76 6.54
CA HIS A 63 15.57 2.65 5.65
C HIS A 63 16.22 1.51 6.42
N PHE A 64 15.78 0.28 6.14
CA PHE A 64 16.38 -0.93 6.66
C PHE A 64 17.13 -1.63 5.53
N TRP A 65 18.39 -1.95 5.75
CA TRP A 65 19.16 -2.77 4.82
C TRP A 65 18.80 -4.23 5.03
N MET A 66 18.13 -4.83 4.04
CA MET A 66 17.86 -6.26 4.03
C MET A 66 19.08 -6.96 3.43
N SER A 67 19.80 -7.72 4.27
CA SER A 67 21.06 -8.36 3.92
C SER A 67 20.87 -9.39 2.81
N ARG A 68 19.74 -10.10 2.85
CA ARG A 68 19.41 -11.18 1.92
C ARG A 68 19.15 -10.71 0.48
N SER A 69 18.51 -9.56 0.33
CA SER A 69 18.25 -8.94 -0.99
C SER A 69 19.35 -8.00 -1.44
N GLY A 70 20.17 -7.51 -0.51
CA GLY A 70 21.10 -6.42 -0.76
C GLY A 70 20.38 -5.11 -1.12
N ARG A 71 19.15 -4.92 -0.63
CA ARG A 71 18.33 -3.73 -0.92
C ARG A 71 18.00 -2.96 0.35
N SER A 72 17.82 -1.65 0.17
CA SER A 72 17.36 -0.74 1.23
C SER A 72 15.84 -0.60 1.14
N VAL A 73 15.13 -1.09 2.14
CA VAL A 73 13.66 -1.07 2.20
C VAL A 73 13.21 0.06 3.15
N PRO A 74 12.40 1.01 2.67
CA PRO A 74 11.91 2.11 3.51
C PRO A 74 10.81 1.64 4.49
N PHE A 75 10.78 2.22 5.68
CA PHE A 75 9.74 1.99 6.68
C PHE A 75 9.25 3.32 7.28
N GLU A 76 7.98 3.37 7.69
CA GLU A 76 7.34 4.53 8.33
C GLU A 76 7.09 4.33 9.83
N SER A 77 7.36 3.13 10.37
CA SER A 77 7.19 2.84 11.78
C SER A 77 8.21 1.87 12.35
N LEU A 78 8.43 1.91 13.68
CA LEU A 78 9.25 0.91 14.38
C LEU A 78 8.67 -0.50 14.27
N VAL A 79 7.35 -0.63 14.17
CA VAL A 79 6.69 -1.92 13.97
C VAL A 79 7.08 -2.51 12.62
N GLU A 80 7.03 -1.70 11.55
CA GLU A 80 7.50 -2.11 10.23
C GLU A 80 8.98 -2.49 10.25
N ARG A 81 9.83 -1.70 10.92
CA ARG A 81 11.25 -2.04 11.07
C ARG A 81 11.45 -3.37 11.79
N CYS A 82 10.71 -3.65 12.86
CA CYS A 82 10.77 -4.95 13.54
C CYS A 82 10.32 -6.09 12.61
N CYS A 83 9.27 -5.89 11.81
CA CYS A 83 8.86 -6.87 10.81
C CYS A 83 9.97 -7.13 9.77
N LEU A 84 10.63 -6.08 9.26
CA LEU A 84 11.74 -6.22 8.32
C LEU A 84 12.93 -6.98 8.93
N ILE A 85 13.24 -6.75 10.20
CA ILE A 85 14.27 -7.50 10.92
C ILE A 85 13.92 -8.98 11.02
N GLU A 86 12.66 -9.32 11.32
CA GLU A 86 12.22 -10.71 11.39
C GLU A 86 12.24 -11.38 10.01
N LEU A 87 11.78 -10.67 8.97
CA LEU A 87 11.79 -11.16 7.59
C LEU A 87 13.22 -11.40 7.06
N ASP A 88 14.19 -10.55 7.40
CA ASP A 88 15.60 -10.75 7.00
C ASP A 88 16.24 -12.00 7.65
N ARG A 89 15.68 -12.49 8.76
CA ARG A 89 16.12 -13.72 9.44
C ARG A 89 15.50 -15.00 8.86
N MET A 90 14.39 -14.87 8.13
CA MET A 90 13.66 -16.00 7.55
C MET A 90 14.33 -16.45 6.25
N ALA A 91 14.71 -17.73 6.19
CA ALA A 91 15.50 -18.28 5.07
C ALA A 91 14.70 -18.40 3.76
N ASP A 92 13.37 -18.48 3.87
CA ASP A 92 12.39 -18.60 2.79
C ASP A 92 11.97 -17.25 2.18
N VAL A 93 12.23 -16.13 2.86
CA VAL A 93 11.88 -14.79 2.37
C VAL A 93 12.93 -14.28 1.40
N VAL A 94 12.64 -14.33 0.09
CA VAL A 94 13.60 -13.96 -0.96
C VAL A 94 13.86 -12.45 -1.00
N GLU A 95 12.81 -11.65 -1.00
CA GLU A 95 12.81 -10.20 -1.20
C GLU A 95 11.63 -9.54 -0.47
N VAL A 96 11.73 -8.24 -0.19
CA VAL A 96 10.66 -7.45 0.43
C VAL A 96 10.59 -6.06 -0.19
N ALA A 97 9.39 -5.64 -0.59
CA ALA A 97 9.11 -4.27 -0.98
C ALA A 97 8.21 -3.57 0.05
N SER A 98 8.40 -2.26 0.20
CA SER A 98 7.57 -1.41 1.04
C SER A 98 6.68 -0.54 0.17
N GLN A 99 5.37 -0.63 0.39
CA GLN A 99 4.35 0.10 -0.36
C GLN A 99 4.48 -0.07 -1.89
N PRO A 100 4.45 -1.32 -2.42
CA PRO A 100 4.68 -1.57 -3.85
C PRO A 100 3.50 -1.18 -4.75
N MET A 101 2.31 -0.99 -4.18
CA MET A 101 1.09 -0.75 -4.96
C MET A 101 0.02 0.02 -4.17
N TRP A 102 -0.94 0.59 -4.89
CA TRP A 102 -2.24 1.01 -4.38
C TRP A 102 -3.31 0.09 -4.95
N ILE A 103 -4.22 -0.34 -4.09
CA ILE A 103 -5.43 -1.05 -4.51
C ILE A 103 -6.57 -0.05 -4.44
N ARG A 104 -7.39 0.02 -5.49
CA ARG A 104 -8.56 0.87 -5.60
C ARG A 104 -9.77 -0.02 -5.77
N TRP A 105 -10.66 0.02 -4.80
CA TRP A 105 -11.92 -0.71 -4.85
C TRP A 105 -12.95 0.15 -5.56
N GLY A 106 -13.66 -0.44 -6.54
CA GLY A 106 -14.94 0.11 -6.96
C GLY A 106 -15.90 -0.03 -5.77
N GLY A 107 -16.60 1.06 -5.42
CA GLY A 107 -17.48 1.08 -4.25
C GLY A 107 -17.15 2.16 -3.23
N ALA A 108 -17.16 3.41 -3.66
CA ALA A 108 -17.76 4.53 -2.93
C ALA A 108 -17.73 5.76 -3.85
N SER A 109 -18.83 6.01 -4.55
CA SER A 109 -19.16 7.36 -4.98
C SER A 109 -18.87 8.29 -3.83
N SER A 110 -17.93 9.20 -4.02
CA SER A 110 -17.61 10.30 -3.11
C SER A 110 -18.91 10.89 -2.59
N MET A 111 -19.28 10.61 -1.34
CA MET A 111 -20.29 11.38 -0.63
C MET A 111 -19.64 12.72 -0.26
N ARG A 112 -19.46 13.55 -1.28
CA ARG A 112 -19.37 15.01 -1.18
C ARG A 112 -20.65 15.59 -1.76
N ASP A 113 -21.78 15.16 -1.22
CA ASP A 113 -22.98 15.99 -1.21
C ASP A 113 -22.93 16.87 0.05
N LEU A 114 -22.26 18.00 -0.10
CA LEU A 114 -22.69 19.22 0.56
C LEU A 114 -22.86 20.28 -0.53
N PRO A 115 -24.12 20.64 -0.81
CA PRO A 115 -24.47 22.04 -0.64
C PRO A 115 -25.80 22.15 0.10
N HIS A 116 -25.75 22.22 1.43
CA HIS A 116 -26.83 22.91 2.15
C HIS A 116 -26.64 24.41 1.98
N GLY A 117 -27.01 24.91 0.80
CA GLY A 117 -27.35 26.31 0.61
C GLY A 117 -28.65 26.58 1.37
N LEU A 118 -28.55 26.96 2.65
CA LEU A 118 -29.68 27.59 3.32
C LEU A 118 -29.86 28.99 2.74
N GLY A 119 -30.82 29.11 1.83
CA GLY A 119 -31.35 30.38 1.36
C GLY A 119 -31.88 31.19 2.55
N SER A 120 -31.25 32.32 2.81
CA SER A 120 -31.82 33.39 3.62
C SER A 120 -32.89 34.09 2.78
N SER A 121 -34.16 33.77 3.00
CA SER A 121 -35.27 34.60 2.52
C SER A 121 -35.56 35.69 3.54
N ARG A 122 -35.18 36.93 3.21
CA ARG A 122 -35.79 38.14 3.76
C ARG A 122 -37.21 38.32 3.19
N GLY A 123 -38.14 38.74 4.05
CA GLY A 123 -39.44 39.33 3.69
C GLY A 123 -40.47 38.98 4.76
N ARG A 124 -41.20 39.89 5.41
CA ARG A 124 -41.32 41.35 5.35
C ARG A 124 -41.62 41.83 6.76
#